data_AF-A0ABD1DSB3-F1
#
_entry.id   AF-A0ABD1DSB3-F1
#
_cell.length_a   1.000
_cell.length_b   1.000
_cell.length_c   1.000
_cell.angle_alpha   90.00
_cell.angle_beta   90.00
_cell.angle_gamma   90.00
#
_symmetry.space_group_name_H-M   'P 1'
#
loop_
_entity.id
_entity.type
_entity.pdbx_description
1 polymer ?
#
loop_
_entity_poly.entity_id
_entity_poly.type
_entity_poly.pdbx_seq_one_letter_code
_entity_poly.pdbx_strand_id
1 'polypeptide(L)'
;MLAEPNDESGANVDAAIIALTHKKFNKIFRRMSMSRTKKPPIALSRVSKLLKLRGKDESTVAVVVETVINADRQLYVPKMDVCALLVTDKARERILK
;
A
#
# COMPACT_ATOMS: atom_id res chain seq x y z
N MET A 1 21.67 20.24 16.09
CA MET A 1 21.20 18.90 15.64
C MET A 1 19.71 19.00 15.48
N LEU A 2 19.26 19.31 14.27
CA LEU A 2 17.85 19.48 13.93
C LEU A 2 17.27 18.09 13.68
N ALA A 3 16.32 17.67 14.52
CA ALA A 3 15.42 16.57 14.17
C ALA A 3 14.35 17.16 13.25
N GLU A 4 14.33 16.71 12.00
CA GLU A 4 13.33 17.08 11.00
C GLU A 4 11.91 16.77 11.52
N PRO A 5 10.91 17.60 11.16
CA PRO A 5 9.54 17.46 11.62
C PRO A 5 8.98 16.13 11.10
N ASN A 6 8.53 15.27 12.02
CA ASN A 6 7.67 14.16 11.64
C ASN A 6 6.40 14.77 11.04
N ASP A 7 6.20 14.55 9.75
CA ASP A 7 5.03 14.98 8.99
C ASP A 7 3.74 14.37 9.57
N GLU A 8 3.18 14.98 10.61
CA GLU A 8 1.84 14.70 11.13
C GLU A 8 0.73 15.14 10.16
N SER A 9 1.11 15.78 9.05
CA SER A 9 0.23 16.33 8.01
C SER A 9 -0.64 15.25 7.35
N GLY A 10 -0.10 14.05 7.13
CA GLY A 10 -0.84 12.95 6.48
C GLY A 10 -2.02 12.42 7.30
N ALA A 11 -1.89 12.35 8.63
CA ALA A 11 -2.96 11.83 9.48
C ALA A 11 -4.19 12.77 9.55
N ASN A 12 -3.95 14.08 9.44
CA ASN A 12 -5.00 15.09 9.52
C ASN A 12 -5.88 15.13 8.27
N VAL A 13 -5.31 14.95 7.08
CA VAL A 13 -6.10 14.87 5.83
C VAL A 13 -6.96 13.62 5.79
N ASP A 14 -6.47 12.49 6.29
CA ASP A 14 -7.24 11.24 6.30
C ASP A 14 -8.44 11.32 7.25
N ALA A 15 -8.24 11.90 8.44
CA ALA A 15 -9.32 12.11 9.41
C ALA A 15 -10.42 13.02 8.83
N ALA A 16 -10.04 14.08 8.11
CA ALA A 16 -10.99 14.96 7.44
C ALA A 16 -11.77 14.22 6.33
N ILE A 17 -11.10 13.40 5.52
CA ILE A 17 -11.77 12.60 4.48
C ILE A 17 -12.80 11.66 5.10
N ILE A 18 -12.50 11.03 6.24
CA ILE A 18 -13.43 10.12 6.93
C ILE A 18 -14.63 10.86 7.49
N ALA A 19 -14.42 12.02 8.11
CA ALA A 19 -15.49 12.84 8.68
C ALA A 19 -16.47 13.30 7.58
N LEU A 20 -15.96 13.53 6.37
CA LEU A 20 -16.74 14.01 5.23
C LEU A 20 -17.32 12.87 4.36
N THR A 21 -16.79 11.64 4.44
CA THR A 21 -17.25 10.52 3.60
C THR A 21 -17.52 9.22 4.37
N HIS A 22 -18.73 8.67 4.18
CA HIS A 22 -19.19 7.42 4.80
C HIS A 22 -19.06 6.20 3.87
N LYS A 23 -17.92 6.05 3.18
CA LYS A 23 -17.69 4.92 2.26
C LYS A 23 -17.23 3.67 3.01
N LYS A 24 -17.64 2.48 2.51
CA LYS A 24 -17.19 1.17 3.04
C LYS A 24 -15.66 1.02 3.04
N PHE A 25 -14.97 1.66 2.08
CA PHE A 25 -13.52 1.69 1.98
C PHE A 25 -12.83 2.36 3.19
N ASN A 26 -13.46 3.38 3.78
CA ASN A 26 -12.85 4.16 4.87
C ASN A 26 -12.69 3.33 6.16
N LYS A 27 -13.37 2.18 6.28
CA LYS A 27 -13.16 1.21 7.37
C LYS A 27 -11.72 0.66 7.41
N ILE A 28 -10.97 0.78 6.31
CA ILE A 28 -9.57 0.33 6.20
C ILE A 28 -8.64 1.23 7.03
N PHE A 29 -9.03 2.48 7.33
CA PHE A 29 -8.21 3.43 8.07
C PHE A 29 -7.76 2.93 9.45
N ARG A 30 -8.59 2.11 10.11
CA ARG A 30 -8.19 1.46 11.38
C ARG A 30 -6.86 0.71 11.25
N ARG A 31 -6.56 0.15 10.07
CA ARG A 31 -5.29 -0.55 9.79
C ARG A 31 -4.15 0.46 9.61
N MET A 32 -4.42 1.61 9.02
CA MET A 32 -3.42 2.67 8.83
C MET A 32 -2.94 3.26 10.15
N SER A 33 -3.81 3.37 11.15
CA SER A 33 -3.42 3.86 12.48
C SER A 33 -2.80 2.78 13.40
N MET A 34 -2.63 1.53 12.95
CA MET A 34 -2.00 0.49 13.79
C MET A 34 -0.47 0.65 13.87
N SER A 35 0.12 0.13 14.95
CA SER A 35 1.56 0.08 15.13
C SER A 35 2.24 -0.85 14.12
N ARG A 36 3.51 -0.58 13.83
CA ARG A 36 4.33 -1.31 12.84
C ARG A 36 4.42 -2.83 13.08
N THR A 37 4.29 -3.28 14.33
CA THR A 37 4.30 -4.72 14.68
C THR A 37 3.08 -5.47 14.14
N LYS A 38 1.92 -4.81 14.04
CA LYS A 38 0.66 -5.39 13.51
C LYS A 38 0.57 -5.35 11.98
N LYS A 39 1.66 -4.92 11.36
CA LYS A 39 1.76 -4.38 10.01
C LYS A 39 2.88 -5.11 9.26
N PRO A 40 2.71 -6.42 8.97
CA PRO A 40 3.75 -7.20 8.34
C PRO A 40 3.93 -6.77 6.87
N PRO A 41 5.17 -6.76 6.36
CA PRO A 41 5.41 -6.41 4.98
C PRO A 41 4.81 -7.44 4.03
N ILE A 42 4.36 -7.00 2.86
CA ILE A 42 3.78 -7.85 1.83
C ILE A 42 4.72 -7.97 0.63
N ALA A 43 4.84 -9.19 0.10
CA ALA A 43 5.61 -9.43 -1.12
C ALA A 43 4.78 -9.11 -2.38
N LEU A 44 5.43 -8.60 -3.43
CA LEU A 44 4.81 -8.36 -4.76
C LEU A 44 4.07 -9.58 -5.32
N SER A 45 4.61 -10.78 -5.07
CA SER A 45 4.01 -12.04 -5.52
C SER A 45 2.67 -12.35 -4.86
N ARG A 46 2.41 -11.79 -3.67
CA ARG A 46 1.13 -11.96 -3.00
C ARG A 46 0.10 -10.96 -3.51
N VAL A 47 0.52 -9.75 -3.87
CA VAL A 47 -0.33 -8.73 -4.49
C VAL A 47 -0.80 -9.21 -5.87
N SER A 48 0.12 -9.66 -6.72
CA SER A 48 -0.19 -10.18 -8.06
C SER A 48 -1.20 -11.34 -8.02
N LYS A 49 -1.01 -12.29 -7.10
CA LYS A 49 -1.93 -13.42 -6.90
C LYS A 49 -3.30 -12.96 -6.43
N LEU A 50 -3.37 -12.00 -5.52
CA LEU A 50 -4.64 -11.51 -4.99
C LEU A 50 -5.47 -10.78 -6.06
N LEU A 51 -4.82 -10.03 -6.95
CA LEU A 51 -5.47 -9.38 -8.08
C LEU A 51 -6.07 -10.42 -9.04
N LYS A 52 -5.29 -11.43 -9.42
CA LYS A 52 -5.73 -12.52 -10.29
C LYS A 52 -6.89 -13.32 -9.69
N LEU A 53 -6.79 -13.72 -8.42
CA LEU A 53 -7.81 -14.52 -7.74
C LEU A 53 -9.15 -13.79 -7.60
N ARG A 54 -9.12 -12.46 -7.52
CA ARG A 54 -10.33 -11.65 -7.35
C ARG A 54 -10.94 -11.20 -8.68
N GLY A 55 -10.41 -11.68 -9.81
CA GLY A 55 -10.86 -11.25 -11.14
C GLY A 55 -10.81 -9.74 -11.31
N LYS A 56 -9.85 -9.08 -10.66
CA LYS A 56 -9.72 -7.63 -10.71
C LYS A 56 -8.98 -7.23 -11.96
N ASP A 57 -9.57 -6.30 -12.69
CA ASP A 57 -8.99 -5.74 -13.91
C ASP A 57 -7.71 -4.96 -13.61
N GLU A 58 -6.89 -4.77 -14.64
CA GLU A 58 -5.65 -4.00 -14.58
C GLU A 58 -5.86 -2.54 -14.12
N SER A 59 -7.07 -2.01 -14.28
CA SER A 59 -7.48 -0.68 -13.81
C SER A 59 -7.70 -0.60 -12.29
N THR A 60 -7.70 -1.74 -11.59
CA THR A 60 -7.93 -1.76 -10.14
C THR A 60 -6.65 -1.45 -9.39
N VAL A 61 -6.65 -0.33 -8.68
CA VAL A 61 -5.53 0.03 -7.79
C VAL A 61 -5.49 -0.90 -6.57
N ALA A 62 -4.37 -1.58 -6.38
CA ALA A 62 -4.09 -2.38 -5.19
C ALA A 62 -3.61 -1.46 -4.05
N VAL A 63 -4.47 -1.25 -3.06
CA VAL A 63 -4.10 -0.46 -1.87
C VAL A 63 -3.57 -1.38 -0.77
N VAL A 64 -2.33 -1.14 -0.37
CA VAL A 64 -1.63 -1.86 0.68
C VAL A 64 -1.25 -0.88 1.78
N VAL A 65 -1.69 -1.11 3.01
CA VAL A 65 -1.39 -0.21 4.14
C VAL A 65 -0.04 -0.54 4.79
N GLU A 66 0.83 -1.26 4.07
CA GLU A 66 2.05 -1.90 4.57
C GLU A 66 3.22 -1.68 3.63
N THR A 67 4.42 -2.10 4.05
CA THR A 67 5.60 -2.10 3.20
C THR A 67 5.50 -3.15 2.10
N VAL A 68 5.73 -2.76 0.85
CA VAL A 68 5.80 -3.65 -0.31
C VAL A 68 7.26 -4.04 -0.58
N ILE A 69 7.53 -5.34 -0.45
CA ILE A 69 8.85 -5.95 -0.66
C ILE A 69 8.89 -6.68 -2.00
N ASN A 70 10.07 -6.66 -2.62
CA ASN A 70 10.39 -7.44 -3.80
C ASN A 70 10.24 -8.96 -3.56
N ALA A 71 9.81 -9.68 -4.60
CA ALA A 71 9.71 -11.14 -4.60
C ALA A 71 10.59 -11.73 -5.69
N ASP A 72 11.82 -12.15 -5.35
CA ASP A 72 12.81 -12.60 -6.34
C ASP A 72 12.39 -13.84 -7.13
N ARG A 73 11.59 -14.72 -6.52
CA ARG A 73 11.04 -15.91 -7.19
C ARG A 73 10.03 -15.58 -8.29
N GLN A 74 9.48 -14.37 -8.31
CA GLN A 74 8.55 -13.94 -9.35
C GLN A 74 9.34 -13.29 -10.49
N LEU A 75 9.49 -14.04 -11.59
CA LEU A 75 10.25 -13.62 -12.77
C LEU A 75 9.57 -12.48 -13.53
N TYR A 76 8.25 -12.54 -13.67
CA TYR A 76 7.45 -11.55 -14.38
C TYR A 76 6.46 -10.88 -13.41
N VAL A 77 6.55 -9.56 -13.31
CA VAL A 77 5.57 -8.75 -12.58
C VAL A 77 4.57 -8.22 -13.61
N PRO A 78 3.27 -8.56 -13.49
CA PRO A 78 2.28 -8.00 -14.40
C PRO A 78 2.10 -6.51 -14.12
N LYS A 79 1.73 -5.74 -15.15
CA LYS A 79 1.41 -4.32 -15.02
C LYS A 79 0.25 -4.17 -14.02
N MET A 80 0.44 -3.35 -13.00
CA MET A 80 -0.56 -3.11 -11.96
C MET A 80 -0.30 -1.77 -11.29
N ASP A 81 -1.39 -1.13 -10.85
CA ASP A 81 -1.29 0.09 -10.04
C ASP A 81 -1.31 -0.27 -8.55
N VAL A 82 -0.29 0.15 -7.82
CA VAL A 82 -0.14 -0.14 -6.38
C VAL A 82 0.01 1.16 -5.61
N CYS A 83 -0.80 1.32 -4.56
CA CYS A 83 -0.64 2.37 -3.56
C CYS A 83 -0.20 1.73 -2.25
N ALA A 84 0.92 2.20 -1.69
CA ALA A 84 1.47 1.66 -0.45
C ALA A 84 2.12 2.74 0.43
N LEU A 85 2.25 2.47 1.73
CA LEU A 85 2.94 3.38 2.66
C LEU A 85 4.45 3.45 2.39
N LEU A 86 5.06 2.31 2.10
CA LEU A 86 6.48 2.21 1.79
C LEU A 86 6.70 1.14 0.71
N VAL A 87 7.57 1.43 -0.25
CA VAL A 87 7.93 0.49 -1.32
C VAL A 87 9.44 0.38 -1.35
N THR A 88 9.96 -0.86 -1.35
CA THR A 88 11.40 -1.10 -1.52
C THR A 88 11.86 -0.72 -2.93
N ASP A 89 13.08 -0.20 -3.08
CA ASP A 89 13.57 0.29 -4.38
C ASP A 89 13.50 -0.77 -5.49
N LYS A 90 13.94 -2.00 -5.19
CA LYS A 90 13.82 -3.13 -6.13
C LYS A 90 12.38 -3.46 -6.52
N ALA A 91 11.43 -3.29 -5.59
CA ALA A 91 10.02 -3.48 -5.91
C ALA A 91 9.49 -2.35 -6.80
N ARG A 92 9.88 -1.10 -6.50
CA ARG A 92 9.52 0.08 -7.28
C ARG A 92 10.03 -0.01 -8.72
N GLU A 93 11.28 -0.40 -8.91
CA GLU A 93 11.87 -0.62 -10.24
C GLU A 93 11.09 -1.68 -11.04
N ARG A 94 10.69 -2.78 -10.40
CA ARG A 94 9.94 -3.86 -11.07
C ARG A 94 8.48 -3.51 -11.37
N ILE A 95 7.88 -2.57 -10.64
CA ILE A 95 6.51 -2.10 -10.90
C ILE A 95 6.51 -1.05 -12.02
N LEU A 96 7.52 -0.18 -12.07
CA LEU A 96 7.60 0.91 -13.04
C LEU A 96 8.18 0.48 -14.40
N LYS A 97 8.73 -0.72 -14.48
CA LYS A 97 9.24 -1.33 -15.72
C LYS A 97 8.12 -1.96 -16.52
#